data_AF-A0A7K2YHD6-F1
#
_entry.id   AF-A0A7K2YHD6-F1
#
_cell.length_a   1.000
_cell.length_b   1.000
_cell.length_c   1.000
_cell.angle_alpha   90.00
_cell.angle_beta   90.00
_cell.angle_gamma   90.00
#
_symmetry.space_group_name_H-M   'P 1'
#
loop_
_entity.id
_entity.type
_entity.pdbx_description
1 polymer ?
#
loop_
_entity_poly.entity_id
_entity_poly.type
_entity_poly.pdbx_seq_one_letter_code
_entity_poly.pdbx_strand_id
1 'polypeptide(L)'
;MNGDTRVRIRRWYIYRAHRALHIERGADPHCPDCHGEGGWWEGSAVHPEEPDVVTCPCNDGPRIRIPLGRRPRTSYSAEPPF
;
A
#
# COMPACT_ATOMS: atom_id res chain seq x y z
N MET A 1 20.67 -5.07 14.18
CA MET A 1 19.64 -4.06 14.47
C MET A 1 19.27 -3.40 13.14
N ASN A 2 18.27 -3.93 12.43
CA ASN A 2 17.87 -3.44 11.11
C ASN A 2 16.85 -2.33 11.29
N GLY A 3 17.27 -1.08 11.12
CA GLY A 3 16.41 0.09 11.21
C GLY A 3 15.41 0.11 10.05
N ASP A 4 14.18 -0.31 10.33
CA ASP A 4 13.04 -0.10 9.46
C ASP A 4 12.78 1.41 9.36
N THR A 5 13.38 2.04 8.35
CA THR A 5 13.37 3.50 8.22
C THR A 5 12.04 3.90 7.59
N ARG A 6 11.00 3.98 8.44
CA ARG A 6 9.69 4.52 8.09
C ARG A 6 9.62 5.98 8.52
N VAL A 7 9.54 6.88 7.57
CA VAL A 7 9.30 8.30 7.81
C VAL A 7 7.80 8.58 7.72
N ARG A 8 7.24 9.24 8.74
CA ARG A 8 5.84 9.70 8.76
C ARG A 8 5.79 11.22 8.62
N ILE A 9 5.03 11.71 7.64
CA ILE A 9 4.74 13.13 7.46
C ILE A 9 3.22 13.29 7.42
N ARG A 10 2.62 13.76 8.52
CA ARG A 10 1.15 13.74 8.69
C ARG A 10 0.58 12.32 8.46
N ARG A 11 -0.29 12.16 7.47
CA ARG A 11 -0.86 10.87 7.05
C ARG A 11 -0.08 10.18 5.93
N TRP A 12 1.09 10.69 5.55
CA TRP A 12 1.97 10.05 4.58
C TRP A 12 3.01 9.19 5.27
N TYR A 13 3.25 8.01 4.69
CA TYR A 13 4.26 7.07 5.10
C TYR A 13 5.23 6.85 3.94
N ILE A 14 6.51 6.99 4.22
CA ILE A 14 7.59 6.74 3.27
C ILE A 14 8.50 5.70 3.89
N TYR A 15 8.65 4.55 3.24
CA TYR A 15 9.48 3.46 3.76
C TYR A 15 10.09 2.64 2.63
N ARG A 16 11.15 1.90 2.95
CA ARG A 16 11.86 1.05 1.99
C ARG A 16 11.55 -0.41 2.27
N ALA A 17 10.93 -1.07 1.29
CA ALA A 17 10.62 -2.50 1.36
C ALA A 17 10.73 -3.16 -0.02
N HIS A 18 11.14 -4.44 -0.07
CA HIS A 18 11.21 -5.22 -1.31
C HIS A 18 11.96 -4.52 -2.47
N ARG A 19 13.13 -3.92 -2.18
CA ARG A 19 13.95 -3.14 -3.14
C ARG A 19 13.19 -2.00 -3.83
N ALA A 20 12.19 -1.44 -3.17
CA ALA A 20 11.45 -0.27 -3.63
C ALA A 20 11.29 0.74 -2.50
N LEU A 21 11.13 2.01 -2.88
CA LEU A 21 10.58 3.04 -2.02
C LEU A 21 9.05 2.98 -2.15
N HIS A 22 8.36 2.90 -1.02
CA HIS A 22 6.90 2.95 -0.93
C HIS A 22 6.51 4.29 -0.34
N ILE A 23 5.56 4.94 -0.99
CA ILE A 23 4.95 6.18 -0.53
C ILE A 23 3.46 5.92 -0.49
N GLU A 24 2.92 5.94 0.73
CA GLU A 24 1.52 5.63 0.97
C GLU A 24 0.87 6.75 1.75
N ARG A 25 -0.38 7.07 1.40
CA ARG A 25 -1.21 7.94 2.22
C ARG A 25 -2.15 7.06 3.02
N GLY A 26 -1.96 7.02 4.34
CA GLY A 26 -2.87 6.34 5.24
C GLY A 26 -4.16 7.12 5.47
N ALA A 27 -5.03 6.54 6.30
CA ALA A 27 -6.35 7.08 6.56
C ALA A 27 -6.35 8.49 7.16
N ASP A 28 -7.45 9.19 6.93
CA ASP A 28 -7.72 10.45 7.61
C ASP A 28 -7.84 10.23 9.13
N PRO A 29 -7.01 10.90 9.95
CA PRO A 29 -7.09 10.82 11.42
C PRO A 29 -8.45 11.27 11.99
N HIS A 30 -9.20 12.06 11.23
CA HIS A 30 -10.51 12.57 11.63
C HIS A 30 -11.66 11.88 10.90
N CYS A 31 -11.40 10.76 10.22
CA CYS A 31 -12.46 9.96 9.62
C CYS A 31 -13.47 9.53 10.70
N PRO A 32 -14.78 9.78 10.51
CA PRO A 32 -15.80 9.38 11.48
C PRO A 32 -15.96 7.87 11.60
N ASP A 33 -15.58 7.11 10.57
CA ASP A 33 -15.78 5.66 10.54
C ASP A 33 -14.62 4.90 11.20
N CYS A 34 -13.37 5.22 10.83
CA CYS A 34 -12.20 4.45 11.25
C CYS A 34 -11.19 5.23 12.10
N HIS A 35 -11.42 6.52 12.38
CA HIS A 35 -10.59 7.33 13.29
C HIS A 35 -9.07 7.25 13.05
N GLY A 36 -8.65 7.08 11.79
CA GLY A 36 -7.24 7.00 11.41
C GLY A 36 -6.62 5.59 11.40
N GLU A 37 -7.34 4.55 11.80
CA GLU A 37 -6.85 3.15 11.81
C GLU A 37 -6.77 2.56 10.40
N GLY A 38 -7.61 3.03 9.48
CA GLY A 38 -7.57 2.69 8.06
C GLY A 38 -8.29 1.40 7.64
N GLY A 39 -8.91 0.71 8.60
CA GLY A 39 -9.78 -0.43 8.37
C GLY A 39 -10.20 -1.07 9.68
N TRP A 40 -10.98 -2.14 9.60
CA TRP A 40 -11.38 -2.97 10.74
C TRP A 40 -11.48 -4.42 10.30
N TRP A 41 -11.47 -5.33 11.27
CA TRP A 41 -11.75 -6.73 11.04
C TRP A 41 -13.27 -6.94 11.05
N GLU A 42 -13.80 -7.57 10.02
CA GLU A 42 -15.19 -7.99 9.94
C GLU A 42 -15.24 -9.51 9.93
N GLY A 43 -16.05 -10.10 10.83
CA GLY A 43 -16.20 -11.55 10.88
C GLY A 43 -16.92 -12.06 9.64
N SER A 44 -16.43 -13.13 9.04
CA SER A 44 -17.14 -13.81 7.95
C SER A 44 -18.19 -14.76 8.52
N ALA A 45 -19.44 -14.64 8.06
CA ALA A 45 -20.50 -15.57 8.43
C ALA A 45 -20.27 -16.99 7.88
N VAL A 46 -19.47 -17.12 6.81
CA VAL A 46 -19.14 -18.40 6.16
C VAL A 46 -17.91 -19.04 6.81
N HIS A 47 -16.94 -18.22 7.24
CA HIS A 47 -15.69 -18.65 7.88
C HIS A 47 -15.41 -17.81 9.15
N PRO A 48 -16.09 -18.10 10.28
CA PRO A 48 -15.91 -17.33 11.52
C PRO A 48 -14.48 -17.33 12.07
N GLU A 49 -13.69 -18.34 11.72
CA GLU A 49 -12.27 -18.49 12.06
C GLU A 49 -11.32 -17.62 11.21
N GLU A 50 -11.82 -17.08 10.10
CA GLU A 50 -11.05 -16.26 9.13
C GLU A 50 -11.73 -14.90 8.96
N PRO A 51 -11.55 -13.95 9.91
CA PRO A 51 -12.08 -12.61 9.75
C PRO A 51 -11.38 -11.90 8.59
N ASP A 52 -12.14 -11.13 7.80
CA ASP A 52 -11.63 -10.34 6.69
C ASP A 52 -11.27 -8.93 7.16
N VAL A 53 -10.25 -8.32 6.55
CA VAL A 53 -9.96 -6.89 6.76
C VAL A 53 -10.78 -6.07 5.80
N VAL A 54 -11.72 -5.28 6.34
CA VAL A 54 -12.44 -4.28 5.59
C VAL A 54 -11.62 -2.99 5.59
N THR A 55 -11.33 -2.48 4.40
CA THR A 55 -10.61 -1.20 4.26
C THR A 55 -11.56 -0.04 4.50
N CYS A 56 -11.14 0.91 5.34
CA CYS A 56 -11.91 2.12 5.60
C CYS A 56 -11.98 2.99 4.34
N PRO A 57 -13.16 3.56 3.98
CA PRO A 57 -13.29 4.46 2.82
C PRO A 57 -12.37 5.68 2.88
N CYS A 58 -12.08 6.20 4.08
CA CYS A 58 -11.13 7.30 4.28
C CYS A 58 -9.65 6.90 4.11
N ASN A 59 -9.36 5.62 3.90
CA ASN A 59 -8.04 5.09 3.54
C ASN A 59 -7.88 4.99 2.01
N ASP A 60 -8.30 6.05 1.32
CA ASP A 60 -8.40 6.19 -0.13
C ASP A 60 -7.09 6.66 -0.81
N GLY A 61 -6.00 6.68 -0.04
CA GLY A 61 -4.76 7.28 -0.45
C GLY A 61 -4.03 6.52 -1.56
N PRO A 62 -3.28 7.21 -2.44
CA PRO A 62 -2.45 6.53 -3.42
C PRO A 62 -1.38 5.69 -2.72
N ARG A 63 -1.09 4.53 -3.31
CA ARG A 63 0.05 3.66 -2.96
C ARG A 63 1.03 3.66 -4.12
N ILE A 64 2.15 4.35 -3.94
CA ILE A 64 3.16 4.53 -4.98
C ILE A 64 4.36 3.67 -4.64
N ARG A 65 4.75 2.82 -5.59
CA ARG A 65 5.94 1.98 -5.50
C ARG A 65 6.97 2.44 -6.53
N ILE A 66 8.14 2.86 -6.07
CA ILE A 66 9.27 3.27 -6.90
C ILE A 66 10.38 2.20 -6.77
N PRO A 67 10.57 1.33 -7.78
CA PRO A 67 11.65 0.35 -7.75
C PRO A 67 13.02 1.03 -7.69
N LEU A 68 13.92 0.54 -6.82
CA LEU A 68 15.29 1.06 -6.68
C LEU A 68 16.29 0.37 -7.62
N GLY A 69 15.83 -0.51 -8.51
CA GLY A 69 16.64 -1.26 -9.47
C GLY A 69 16.47 -0.75 -10.90
N ARG A 70 17.33 -1.22 -11.80
CA ARG A 70 17.23 -0.89 -13.23
C ARG A 70 15.90 -1.39 -13.79
N ARG A 71 15.12 -0.48 -14.38
CA ARG A 71 13.97 -0.83 -15.22
C ARG A 71 14.53 -1.70 -16.37
N PRO A 72 14.09 -2.96 -16.56
CA PRO A 72 14.46 -3.68 -17.77
C PRO A 72 14.00 -2.82 -18.95
N ARG A 73 14.94 -2.45 -19.82
CA ARG A 73 14.60 -1.87 -21.12
C ARG A 73 13.91 -3.01 -21.85
N THR A 74 12.59 -3.06 -21.81
CA THR A 74 11.81 -3.79 -22.80
C THR A 74 12.16 -3.12 -24.13
N SER A 75 13.17 -3.66 -24.82
CA SER A 75 13.25 -3.50 -26.26
C SER A 75 11.95 -4.11 -26.77
N TYR A 76 11.00 -3.24 -27.13
CA TYR A 76 9.96 -3.63 -28.06
C TYR A 76 10.70 -4.25 -29.24
N SER A 77 10.66 -5.58 -29.37
CA SER A 77 11.08 -6.22 -30.60
C SER A 77 10.10 -5.68 -31.63
N ALA A 78 10.58 -4.79 -32.49
CA ALA A 78 9.83 -4.30 -33.64
C ALA A 78 9.77 -5.39 -34.72
N GLU A 79 9.39 -6.60 -34.34
CA GLU A 79 9.15 -7.67 -35.29
C GLU A 79 7.67 -7.56 -35.69
N PRO A 80 7.36 -7.18 -36.94
CA PRO A 80 5.98 -7.09 -37.39
C PRO A 80 5.35 -8.48 -37.34
N PRO A 81 4.04 -8.59 -37.01
CA PRO A 81 3.34 -9.85 -37.21
C PRO A 81 3.37 -10.14 -38.72
N PHE A 82 3.83 -11.33 -39.07
CA PHE A 82 3.78 -11.89 -40.42
C PHE A 82 2.39 -11.68 -41.06
#